data_AF-A0A7C3XC73-F1
#
_entry.id   AF-A0A7C3XC73-F1
#
_cell.length_a   1.000
_cell.length_b   1.000
_cell.length_c   1.000
_cell.angle_alpha   90.00
_cell.angle_beta   90.00
_cell.angle_gamma   90.00
#
_symmetry.space_group_name_H-M   'P 1'
#
loop_
_entity.id
_entity.type
_entity.pdbx_description
1 polymer ?
#
loop_
_entity_poly.entity_id
_entity_poly.type
_entity_poly.pdbx_seq_one_letter_code
_entity_poly.pdbx_strand_id
1 'polypeptide(L)'
;MDRTLRSPAFAMALLVIAASSARAASTPYNAFYAAVSRSLKAHSPSDWDGDGVAEIWRLRKVYVLEGRDRGAVVVFVEHRLLQTPTESALEDLRPSIKTFAEDLAQEGYHVAVLETDLYRGSQHEDGLIVLALRQVLRDIWRRVPDLRAVVFVGDFPTAFIVRQYYWPREDSLVLFPATPYEKKWEAVRHVRSIAEPVASPADIVLADLDGHWDRLYHRGPERLSGLLAAFPDDPKREVTDTYQHTSERYEDFFLVQDGFWEEQVLQGGKRRFVFPGEPDHECADADRRQVNVLARPEIAIGRINARHVALEPDLTIQGIHGERLLDANGRPQTVEFADEQSVPSAERLWVRSEQLERRLLKEYFDRNHRYRRGGFSYAWHPASITTEWSSSVPDMKASVPGWRNSAVTGLDVRGANVSALDFVLWLQKPALVRAIKAHSGPTGFGFEPPASMNVFAAVVGPYWWWHREGRRLVPSPIPHGGWIHYGVLRALYENRRLSGAPAFYFHTGCEAITPLNYQTEPYHSPRHGLWQIAETLLMLGDGLALVGRGKVFYDEPREFWKVMGAGETFGEAWKHYFEVEGADAELAKDGIGRKRAYFWSVIGDCTLRLPAALVAPGPEEQK
;
A
#
# COMPACT_ATOMS: atom_id res chain seq x y z
N MET A 1 34.20 -43.56 24.00
CA MET A 1 32.98 -44.00 23.29
C MET A 1 31.85 -43.10 23.75
N ASP A 2 31.55 -42.02 23.03
CA ASP A 2 30.26 -41.95 22.35
C ASP A 2 30.27 -40.80 21.34
N ARG A 3 29.84 -41.14 20.12
CA ARG A 3 29.66 -40.26 18.98
C ARG A 3 28.17 -39.97 18.83
N THR A 4 27.87 -38.91 18.09
CA THR A 4 26.59 -38.59 17.43
C THR A 4 25.53 -37.93 18.35
N LEU A 5 24.77 -36.91 17.95
CA LEU A 5 24.27 -36.53 16.61
C LEU A 5 24.27 -34.99 16.47
N ARG A 6 25.07 -34.44 15.54
CA ARG A 6 24.81 -33.10 14.99
C ARG A 6 23.78 -33.28 13.86
N SER A 7 22.60 -32.70 14.04
CA SER A 7 21.49 -32.77 13.09
C SER A 7 21.88 -32.15 11.73
N PRO A 8 21.63 -32.83 10.60
CA PRO A 8 21.84 -32.27 9.25
C PRO A 8 20.93 -31.07 8.94
N ALA A 9 19.86 -30.84 9.71
CA ALA A 9 18.96 -29.69 9.53
C ALA A 9 19.65 -28.34 9.85
N PHE A 10 20.59 -28.32 10.79
CA PHE A 10 21.30 -27.08 11.17
C PHE A 10 22.36 -26.67 10.14
N ALA A 11 22.97 -27.66 9.46
CA ALA A 11 23.93 -27.42 8.39
C ALA A 11 23.23 -26.97 7.09
N MET A 12 22.02 -27.46 6.81
CA MET A 12 21.22 -27.01 5.67
C MET A 12 20.73 -25.57 5.82
N ALA A 13 20.31 -25.15 7.02
CA ALA A 13 19.90 -23.76 7.29
C ALA A 13 21.05 -22.76 7.09
N LEU A 14 22.28 -23.12 7.49
CA LEU A 14 23.48 -22.30 7.27
C LEU A 14 23.94 -22.27 5.80
N LEU A 15 23.72 -23.36 5.04
CA LEU A 15 24.05 -23.41 3.60
C LEU A 15 23.06 -22.65 2.72
N VAL A 16 21.78 -22.56 3.11
CA VAL A 16 20.78 -21.72 2.41
C VAL A 16 21.03 -20.23 2.64
N ILE A 17 21.52 -19.84 3.84
CA ILE A 17 21.94 -18.46 4.13
C ILE A 17 23.26 -18.11 3.42
N ALA A 18 24.19 -19.07 3.28
CA ALA A 18 25.45 -18.84 2.55
C ALA A 18 25.26 -18.83 1.02
N ALA A 19 24.37 -19.65 0.46
CA ALA A 19 24.15 -19.73 -1.00
C ALA A 19 23.34 -18.56 -1.58
N SER A 20 22.60 -17.81 -0.76
CA SER A 20 21.86 -16.61 -1.16
C SER A 20 22.69 -15.31 -1.14
N SER A 21 23.97 -15.39 -0.74
CA SER A 21 24.82 -14.21 -0.52
C SER A 21 25.99 -14.07 -1.50
N ALA A 22 26.05 -14.89 -2.56
CA ALA A 22 26.84 -14.56 -3.74
C ALA A 22 26.18 -13.35 -4.43
N ARG A 23 26.47 -12.13 -3.93
CA ARG A 23 26.10 -10.89 -4.62
C ARG A 23 26.62 -11.02 -6.05
N ALA A 24 25.69 -11.19 -7.00
CA ALA A 24 26.00 -11.07 -8.41
C ALA A 24 26.82 -9.79 -8.59
N ALA A 25 27.88 -9.86 -9.39
CA ALA A 25 28.70 -8.68 -9.66
C ALA A 25 27.78 -7.53 -10.06
N SER A 26 27.93 -6.38 -9.39
CA SER A 26 27.10 -5.20 -9.65
C SER A 26 27.17 -4.84 -11.13
N THR A 27 26.02 -4.58 -11.74
CA THR A 27 25.95 -4.22 -13.15
C THR A 27 26.76 -2.94 -13.38
N PRO A 28 27.71 -2.92 -14.33
CA PRO A 28 28.46 -1.70 -14.62
C PRO A 28 27.54 -0.55 -15.04
N TYR A 29 27.87 0.67 -14.62
CA TYR A 29 27.11 1.88 -14.95
C TYR A 29 26.74 2.01 -16.44
N ASN A 30 27.70 1.76 -17.34
CA ASN A 30 27.47 1.85 -18.79
C ASN A 30 26.41 0.85 -19.29
N ALA A 31 26.35 -0.34 -18.69
CA ALA A 31 25.32 -1.34 -19.03
C ALA A 31 23.95 -0.89 -18.55
N PHE A 32 23.85 -0.34 -17.34
CA PHE A 32 22.61 0.26 -16.82
C PHE A 32 22.13 1.42 -17.68
N TYR A 33 22.99 2.40 -17.96
CA TYR A 33 22.66 3.55 -18.80
C TYR A 33 22.16 3.15 -20.19
N ALA A 34 22.81 2.15 -20.81
CA ALA A 34 22.42 1.61 -22.11
C ALA A 34 21.12 0.79 -22.06
N ALA A 35 20.86 0.07 -20.98
CA ALA A 35 19.61 -0.65 -20.77
C ALA A 35 18.42 0.32 -20.65
N VAL A 36 18.54 1.33 -19.79
CA VAL A 36 17.54 2.40 -19.64
C VAL A 36 17.29 3.07 -20.98
N SER A 37 18.35 3.59 -21.63
CA SER A 37 18.19 4.34 -22.88
C SER A 37 17.55 3.52 -24.01
N ARG A 38 17.83 2.20 -24.07
CA ARG A 38 17.17 1.30 -25.02
C ARG A 38 15.71 1.05 -24.68
N SER A 39 15.39 0.85 -23.40
CA SER A 39 14.01 0.65 -22.95
C SER A 39 13.14 1.88 -23.25
N LEU A 40 13.62 3.10 -22.96
CA LEU A 40 12.90 4.32 -23.30
C LEU A 40 12.64 4.46 -24.79
N LYS A 41 13.62 4.12 -25.64
CA LYS A 41 13.45 4.18 -27.10
C LYS A 41 12.41 3.17 -27.60
N ALA A 42 12.29 2.01 -26.95
CA ALA A 42 11.35 0.97 -27.33
C ALA A 42 9.91 1.26 -26.91
N HIS A 43 9.72 2.00 -25.80
CA HIS A 43 8.43 2.15 -25.12
C HIS A 43 7.94 3.61 -25.02
N SER A 44 8.44 4.52 -25.86
CA SER A 44 8.04 5.94 -25.86
C SER A 44 7.82 6.47 -27.29
N PRO A 45 6.57 6.56 -27.78
CA PRO A 45 5.34 6.12 -27.12
C PRO A 45 5.22 4.58 -27.07
N SER A 46 4.34 4.07 -26.20
CA SER A 46 3.92 2.67 -26.15
C SER A 46 2.40 2.60 -26.19
N ASP A 47 1.89 1.87 -27.18
CA ASP A 47 0.50 1.40 -27.33
C ASP A 47 0.57 -0.13 -27.18
N TRP A 48 0.29 -0.60 -25.96
CA TRP A 48 0.59 -1.96 -25.53
C TRP A 48 -0.40 -2.97 -26.11
N ASP A 49 -1.68 -2.61 -26.20
CA ASP A 49 -2.71 -3.49 -26.77
C ASP A 49 -2.98 -3.23 -28.27
N GLY A 50 -2.42 -2.17 -28.84
CA GLY A 50 -2.48 -1.87 -30.27
C GLY A 50 -3.81 -1.26 -30.71
N ASP A 51 -4.58 -0.68 -29.80
CA ASP A 51 -5.87 -0.05 -30.11
C ASP A 51 -5.75 1.36 -30.72
N GLY A 52 -4.53 1.89 -30.83
CA GLY A 52 -4.21 3.21 -31.36
C GLY A 52 -4.10 4.30 -30.28
N VAL A 53 -4.32 3.97 -29.00
CA VAL A 53 -4.19 4.88 -27.86
C VAL A 53 -3.01 4.42 -26.99
N ALA A 54 -1.93 5.20 -27.02
CA ALA A 54 -0.77 4.89 -26.21
C ALA A 54 -1.06 5.03 -24.69
N GLU A 55 -0.75 4.00 -23.89
CA GLU A 55 -0.76 4.07 -22.43
C GLU A 55 0.41 4.88 -21.89
N ILE A 56 1.55 4.80 -22.59
CA ILE A 56 2.73 5.62 -22.31
C ILE A 56 2.91 6.57 -23.49
N TRP A 57 2.58 7.83 -23.30
CA TRP A 57 2.77 8.85 -24.33
C TRP A 57 4.24 9.21 -24.48
N ARG A 58 4.94 9.33 -23.36
CA ARG A 58 6.35 9.72 -23.38
C ARG A 58 7.10 9.25 -22.15
N LEU A 59 8.29 8.71 -22.39
CA LEU A 59 9.33 8.53 -21.39
C LEU A 59 10.57 9.30 -21.81
N ARG A 60 11.08 10.13 -20.90
CA ARG A 60 12.29 10.90 -21.14
C ARG A 60 13.23 10.81 -19.96
N LYS A 61 14.49 10.52 -20.24
CA LYS A 61 15.56 10.59 -19.25
C LYS A 61 15.78 12.04 -18.80
N VAL A 62 15.74 12.26 -17.49
CA VAL A 62 16.07 13.54 -16.86
C VAL A 62 17.51 13.52 -16.37
N TYR A 63 17.83 12.56 -15.51
CA TYR A 63 19.17 12.32 -14.97
C TYR A 63 19.47 10.83 -14.98
N VAL A 64 20.74 10.47 -15.20
CA VAL A 64 21.24 9.14 -14.88
C VAL A 64 22.55 9.34 -14.13
N LEU A 65 22.61 8.80 -12.92
CA LEU A 65 23.70 9.01 -11.99
C LEU A 65 24.40 7.68 -11.70
N GLU A 66 25.71 7.74 -11.59
CA GLU A 66 26.55 6.61 -11.26
C GLU A 66 26.62 6.44 -9.73
N GLY A 67 26.24 5.25 -9.25
CA GLY A 67 26.54 4.77 -7.92
C GLY A 67 27.74 3.82 -7.91
N ARG A 68 27.69 2.82 -7.03
CA ARG A 68 28.78 1.87 -6.79
C ARG A 68 28.29 0.43 -6.92
N ASP A 69 27.87 -0.17 -5.81
CA ASP A 69 27.74 -1.61 -5.67
C ASP A 69 26.38 -2.05 -5.08
N ARG A 70 25.43 -1.12 -4.94
CA ARG A 70 24.08 -1.44 -4.39
C ARG A 70 23.06 -1.83 -5.46
N GLY A 71 23.47 -1.89 -6.72
CA GLY A 71 22.61 -2.21 -7.86
C GLY A 71 21.95 -0.96 -8.45
N ALA A 72 20.78 -1.12 -9.07
CA ALA A 72 20.11 -0.04 -9.79
C ALA A 72 18.74 0.34 -9.21
N VAL A 73 18.37 1.62 -9.35
CA VAL A 73 17.06 2.18 -9.01
C VAL A 73 16.56 3.03 -10.18
N VAL A 74 15.28 2.87 -10.53
CA VAL A 74 14.60 3.71 -11.51
C VAL A 74 13.55 4.56 -10.79
N VAL A 75 13.56 5.87 -11.04
CA VAL A 75 12.59 6.81 -10.48
C VAL A 75 11.74 7.37 -11.61
N PHE A 76 10.46 7.02 -11.65
CA PHE A 76 9.49 7.63 -12.57
C PHE A 76 8.87 8.84 -11.90
N VAL A 77 8.86 9.97 -12.60
CA VAL A 77 8.26 11.22 -12.14
C VAL A 77 7.19 11.64 -13.12
N GLU A 78 5.99 11.91 -12.60
CA GLU A 78 4.86 12.44 -13.38
C GLU A 78 5.29 13.71 -14.12
N HIS A 79 5.06 13.76 -15.43
CA HIS A 79 5.49 14.85 -16.30
C HIS A 79 5.15 16.25 -15.76
N ARG A 80 3.92 16.44 -15.25
CA ARG A 80 3.44 17.71 -14.69
C ARG A 80 4.33 18.25 -13.58
N LEU A 81 4.87 17.38 -12.73
CA LEU A 81 5.73 17.79 -11.61
C LEU A 81 7.08 18.35 -12.06
N LEU A 82 7.55 17.96 -13.26
CA LEU A 82 8.81 18.41 -13.86
C LEU A 82 8.66 19.64 -14.77
N GLN A 83 7.43 20.07 -15.04
CA GLN A 83 7.19 21.32 -15.76
C GLN A 83 7.66 22.50 -14.91
N THR A 84 8.34 23.46 -15.54
CA THR A 84 8.63 24.75 -14.88
C THR A 84 7.30 25.38 -14.50
N PRO A 85 7.06 25.71 -13.23
CA PRO A 85 5.81 26.32 -12.85
C PRO A 85 5.61 27.66 -13.57
N THR A 86 4.40 27.89 -14.08
CA THR A 86 4.04 29.15 -14.77
C THR A 86 3.85 30.31 -13.79
N GLU A 87 3.53 29.99 -12.53
CA GLU A 87 3.35 30.96 -11.46
C GLU A 87 4.56 30.98 -10.53
N SER A 88 5.09 32.16 -10.24
CA SER A 88 6.29 32.34 -9.39
C SER A 88 6.14 31.83 -7.94
N ALA A 89 4.91 31.60 -7.48
CA ALA A 89 4.61 31.11 -6.12
C ALA A 89 4.63 29.57 -6.01
N LEU A 90 4.78 28.85 -7.12
CA LEU A 90 4.82 27.40 -7.15
C LEU A 90 6.26 26.89 -7.01
N GLU A 91 6.43 25.84 -6.21
CA GLU A 91 7.73 25.21 -5.98
C GLU A 91 8.23 24.44 -7.23
N ASP A 92 9.47 24.70 -7.64
CA ASP A 92 10.16 23.86 -8.61
C ASP A 92 10.69 22.60 -7.92
N LEU A 93 10.16 21.44 -8.32
CA LEU A 93 10.52 20.15 -7.71
C LEU A 93 11.81 19.55 -8.30
N ARG A 94 12.32 20.06 -9.43
CA ARG A 94 13.52 19.50 -10.08
C ARG A 94 14.75 19.47 -9.17
N PRO A 95 15.06 20.52 -8.38
CA PRO A 95 16.16 20.47 -7.41
C PRO A 95 15.96 19.36 -6.38
N SER A 96 14.77 19.24 -5.78
CA SER A 96 14.48 18.23 -4.76
C SER A 96 14.59 16.81 -5.30
N ILE A 97 14.07 16.56 -6.51
CA ILE A 97 14.18 15.25 -7.20
C ILE A 97 15.63 14.94 -7.54
N LYS A 98 16.41 15.95 -7.96
CA LYS A 98 17.84 15.78 -8.23
C LYS A 98 18.60 15.42 -6.94
N THR A 99 18.35 16.13 -5.83
CA THR A 99 18.94 15.80 -4.53
C THR A 99 18.58 14.38 -4.10
N PHE A 100 17.32 13.97 -4.26
CA PHE A 100 16.90 12.60 -3.97
C PHE A 100 17.69 11.56 -4.79
N ALA A 101 17.87 11.80 -6.09
CA ALA A 101 18.67 10.92 -6.95
C ALA A 101 20.16 10.92 -6.57
N GLU A 102 20.72 12.07 -6.20
CA GLU A 102 22.10 12.20 -5.71
C GLU A 102 22.31 11.46 -4.39
N ASP A 103 21.34 11.50 -3.47
CA ASP A 103 21.39 10.75 -2.21
C ASP A 103 21.39 9.23 -2.46
N LEU A 104 20.52 8.74 -3.35
CA LEU A 104 20.51 7.34 -3.77
C LEU A 104 21.85 6.91 -4.41
N ALA A 105 22.43 7.76 -5.26
CA ALA A 105 23.72 7.49 -5.87
C ALA A 105 24.87 7.48 -4.85
N GLN A 106 24.84 8.39 -3.87
CA GLN A 106 25.79 8.42 -2.75
C GLN A 106 25.72 7.17 -1.89
N GLU A 107 24.53 6.59 -1.72
CA GLU A 107 24.36 5.30 -1.04
C GLU A 107 24.87 4.12 -1.85
N GLY A 108 25.15 4.31 -3.14
CA GLY A 108 25.80 3.32 -4.00
C GLY A 108 24.90 2.74 -5.09
N TYR A 109 23.70 3.28 -5.32
CA TYR A 109 22.84 2.83 -6.42
C TYR A 109 23.17 3.53 -7.73
N HIS A 110 23.16 2.83 -8.86
CA HIS A 110 22.96 3.50 -10.15
C HIS A 110 21.52 3.99 -10.22
N VAL A 111 21.30 5.26 -10.59
CA VAL A 111 19.97 5.87 -10.52
C VAL A 111 19.58 6.42 -11.89
N ALA A 112 18.38 6.13 -12.36
CA ALA A 112 17.80 6.78 -13.53
C ALA A 112 16.50 7.50 -13.14
N VAL A 113 16.44 8.81 -13.35
CA VAL A 113 15.23 9.61 -13.18
C VAL A 113 14.58 9.83 -14.54
N LEU A 114 13.31 9.44 -14.65
CA LEU A 114 12.54 9.43 -15.88
C LEU A 114 11.31 10.33 -15.75
N GLU A 115 11.19 11.30 -16.64
CA GLU A 115 9.96 12.05 -16.89
C GLU A 115 8.97 11.11 -17.60
N THR A 116 7.76 11.03 -17.06
CA THR A 116 6.76 10.03 -17.46
C THR A 116 5.44 10.70 -17.74
N ASP A 117 4.98 10.57 -18.98
CA ASP A 117 3.69 11.06 -19.45
C ASP A 117 2.83 9.87 -19.84
N LEU A 118 1.74 9.66 -19.12
CA LEU A 118 0.87 8.51 -19.21
C LEU A 118 -0.50 8.93 -19.75
N TYR A 119 -1.22 7.94 -20.26
CA TYR A 119 -2.62 8.12 -20.61
C TYR A 119 -3.44 8.65 -19.43
N ARG A 120 -4.29 9.64 -19.75
CA ARG A 120 -5.22 10.33 -18.84
C ARG A 120 -6.58 10.59 -19.51
N GLY A 121 -6.99 9.67 -20.38
CA GLY A 121 -8.28 9.73 -21.05
C GLY A 121 -9.40 9.15 -20.19
N SER A 122 -10.63 9.16 -20.72
CA SER A 122 -11.82 8.82 -19.93
C SER A 122 -12.03 7.32 -19.69
N GLN A 123 -11.29 6.44 -20.39
CA GLN A 123 -11.41 4.99 -20.20
C GLN A 123 -10.64 4.54 -18.96
N HIS A 124 -11.20 3.58 -18.22
CA HIS A 124 -10.55 2.99 -17.05
C HIS A 124 -9.60 1.89 -17.50
N GLU A 125 -8.30 2.17 -17.45
CA GLU A 125 -7.23 1.34 -18.02
C GLU A 125 -5.99 1.34 -17.13
N ASP A 126 -6.19 1.49 -15.82
CA ASP A 126 -5.09 1.62 -14.87
C ASP A 126 -4.23 0.35 -14.90
N GLY A 127 -4.85 -0.83 -15.00
CA GLY A 127 -4.16 -2.11 -15.15
C GLY A 127 -3.34 -2.22 -16.45
N LEU A 128 -3.85 -1.68 -17.55
CA LEU A 128 -3.15 -1.66 -18.84
C LEU A 128 -1.91 -0.76 -18.81
N ILE A 129 -2.03 0.44 -18.23
CA ILE A 129 -0.90 1.35 -18.02
C ILE A 129 0.15 0.70 -17.10
N VAL A 130 -0.29 -0.01 -16.05
CA VAL A 130 0.61 -0.78 -15.19
C VAL A 130 1.36 -1.86 -15.98
N LEU A 131 0.70 -2.59 -16.89
CA LEU A 131 1.36 -3.58 -17.74
C LEU A 131 2.39 -2.95 -18.70
N ALA A 132 2.08 -1.78 -19.27
CA ALA A 132 3.02 -1.04 -20.11
C ALA A 132 4.27 -0.61 -19.31
N LEU A 133 4.08 -0.05 -18.10
CA LEU A 133 5.18 0.30 -17.20
C LEU A 133 5.99 -0.91 -16.76
N ARG A 134 5.31 -2.02 -16.44
CA ARG A 134 5.94 -3.31 -16.12
C ARG A 134 6.81 -3.77 -17.28
N GLN A 135 6.37 -3.67 -18.53
CA GLN A 135 7.15 -4.08 -19.69
C GLN A 135 8.45 -3.27 -19.84
N VAL A 136 8.43 -1.96 -19.57
CA VAL A 136 9.63 -1.11 -19.51
C VAL A 136 10.64 -1.64 -18.47
N LEU A 137 10.13 -1.99 -17.28
CA LEU A 137 10.93 -2.51 -16.18
C LEU A 137 11.50 -3.91 -16.46
N ARG A 138 10.69 -4.81 -17.02
CA ARG A 138 11.13 -6.14 -17.47
C ARG A 138 12.28 -6.04 -18.45
N ASP A 139 12.22 -5.10 -19.39
CA ASP A 139 13.28 -4.90 -20.38
C ASP A 139 14.57 -4.32 -19.80
N ILE A 140 14.46 -3.48 -18.77
CA ILE A 140 15.63 -3.00 -18.01
C ILE A 140 16.22 -4.18 -17.21
N TRP A 141 15.40 -4.86 -16.42
CA TRP A 141 15.81 -5.95 -15.52
C TRP A 141 16.50 -7.10 -16.27
N ARG A 142 15.99 -7.53 -17.43
CA ARG A 142 16.63 -8.55 -18.27
C ARG A 142 18.07 -8.21 -18.68
N ARG A 143 18.43 -6.92 -18.67
CA ARG A 143 19.77 -6.41 -19.01
C ARG A 143 20.55 -5.95 -17.78
N VAL A 144 19.86 -5.74 -16.67
CA VAL A 144 20.36 -5.22 -15.39
C VAL A 144 19.70 -6.06 -14.28
N PRO A 145 20.13 -7.33 -14.07
CA PRO A 145 19.47 -8.23 -13.12
C PRO A 145 19.54 -7.77 -11.66
N ASP A 146 20.39 -6.79 -11.36
CA ASP A 146 20.52 -6.12 -10.06
C ASP A 146 19.71 -4.82 -9.95
N LEU A 147 18.73 -4.59 -10.83
CA LEU A 147 17.66 -3.61 -10.58
C LEU A 147 16.98 -4.00 -9.25
N ARG A 148 17.04 -3.12 -8.25
CA ARG A 148 16.57 -3.40 -6.89
C ARG A 148 15.22 -2.80 -6.59
N ALA A 149 14.97 -1.60 -7.10
CA ALA A 149 13.76 -0.86 -6.76
C ALA A 149 13.33 0.09 -7.86
N VAL A 150 12.04 0.43 -7.81
CA VAL A 150 11.42 1.48 -8.60
C VAL A 150 10.64 2.40 -7.67
N VAL A 151 10.79 3.70 -7.88
CA VAL A 151 10.06 4.72 -7.12
C VAL A 151 9.23 5.57 -8.08
N PHE A 152 7.94 5.68 -7.80
CA PHE A 152 7.00 6.55 -8.53
C PHE A 152 6.79 7.85 -7.74
N VAL A 153 6.94 8.99 -8.40
CA VAL A 153 6.75 10.33 -7.82
C VAL A 153 5.65 11.07 -8.57
N GLY A 154 4.50 11.23 -7.92
CA GLY A 154 3.28 11.81 -8.48
C GLY A 154 2.15 10.80 -8.59
N ASP A 155 1.16 11.15 -9.40
CA ASP A 155 -0.07 10.37 -9.57
C ASP A 155 0.12 9.30 -10.65
N PHE A 156 0.18 8.03 -10.23
CA PHE A 156 0.42 6.86 -11.08
C PHE A 156 -0.64 5.79 -10.81
N PRO A 157 -1.07 5.04 -11.85
CA PRO A 157 -2.06 3.98 -11.69
C PRO A 157 -1.55 2.83 -10.83
N THR A 158 -2.50 2.07 -10.29
CA THR A 158 -2.25 0.93 -9.41
C THR A 158 -3.02 -0.28 -9.90
N ALA A 159 -2.40 -1.46 -9.84
CA ALA A 159 -3.11 -2.69 -10.17
C ALA A 159 -4.17 -3.03 -9.11
N PHE A 160 -5.29 -3.55 -9.58
CA PHE A 160 -6.38 -4.10 -8.78
C PHE A 160 -6.46 -5.61 -8.99
N ILE A 161 -6.25 -6.41 -7.93
CA ILE A 161 -6.46 -7.86 -8.00
C ILE A 161 -7.85 -8.23 -7.47
N VAL A 162 -8.58 -8.99 -8.28
CA VAL A 162 -9.74 -9.78 -7.87
C VAL A 162 -9.28 -11.22 -7.76
N ARG A 163 -9.62 -11.90 -6.67
CA ARG A 163 -9.34 -13.34 -6.50
C ARG A 163 -10.61 -14.09 -6.24
N GLN A 164 -10.73 -15.24 -6.88
CA GLN A 164 -11.72 -16.25 -6.55
C GLN A 164 -10.98 -17.45 -5.97
N TYR A 165 -11.52 -18.04 -4.91
CA TYR A 165 -10.94 -19.20 -4.25
C TYR A 165 -12.02 -20.22 -3.92
N TYR A 166 -11.75 -21.50 -4.16
CA TYR A 166 -12.66 -22.59 -3.82
C TYR A 166 -12.49 -22.88 -2.34
N TRP A 167 -13.44 -22.42 -1.52
CA TRP A 167 -13.32 -22.47 -0.05
C TRP A 167 -14.30 -23.48 0.54
N PRO A 168 -13.84 -24.71 0.88
CA PRO A 168 -14.63 -25.65 1.63
C PRO A 168 -14.70 -25.23 3.11
N ARG A 169 -15.90 -25.16 3.66
CA ARG A 169 -16.19 -24.68 5.02
C ARG A 169 -17.18 -25.60 5.72
N GLU A 170 -17.21 -25.52 7.04
CA GLU A 170 -18.21 -26.19 7.88
C GLU A 170 -18.66 -25.25 8.97
N ASP A 171 -19.54 -24.33 8.59
CA ASP A 171 -20.12 -23.31 9.47
C ASP A 171 -21.49 -22.88 8.91
N SER A 172 -22.04 -21.78 9.43
CA SER A 172 -23.36 -21.30 9.05
C SER A 172 -23.42 -20.86 7.59
N LEU A 173 -24.49 -21.23 6.90
CA LEU A 173 -24.73 -20.82 5.51
C LEU A 173 -26.18 -20.36 5.35
N VAL A 174 -26.36 -19.30 4.57
CA VAL A 174 -27.66 -18.86 4.07
C VAL A 174 -27.61 -18.88 2.55
N LEU A 175 -28.52 -19.62 1.93
CA LEU A 175 -28.77 -19.57 0.49
C LEU A 175 -30.07 -18.82 0.22
N PHE A 176 -30.09 -18.07 -0.86
CA PHE A 176 -31.22 -17.25 -1.32
C PHE A 176 -31.79 -16.33 -0.22
N PRO A 177 -30.93 -15.53 0.45
CA PRO A 177 -31.35 -14.69 1.57
C PRO A 177 -32.49 -13.74 1.16
N ALA A 178 -33.46 -13.56 2.06
CA ALA A 178 -34.62 -12.70 1.87
C ALA A 178 -35.52 -13.07 0.66
N THR A 179 -35.54 -14.34 0.26
CA THR A 179 -36.47 -14.86 -0.76
C THR A 179 -37.37 -15.97 -0.20
N PRO A 180 -38.49 -16.33 -0.86
CA PRO A 180 -39.31 -17.49 -0.47
C PRO A 180 -38.57 -18.84 -0.51
N TYR A 181 -37.38 -18.89 -1.10
CA TYR A 181 -36.55 -20.10 -1.25
C TYR A 181 -35.36 -20.11 -0.29
N GLU A 182 -35.34 -19.19 0.69
CA GLU A 182 -34.26 -19.08 1.67
C GLU A 182 -34.04 -20.40 2.41
N LYS A 183 -32.79 -20.86 2.44
CA LYS A 183 -32.37 -22.02 3.23
C LYS A 183 -31.26 -21.60 4.18
N LYS A 184 -31.41 -21.92 5.46
CA LYS A 184 -30.49 -21.55 6.54
C LYS A 184 -30.01 -22.78 7.27
N TRP A 185 -28.71 -22.86 7.49
CA TRP A 185 -28.07 -23.83 8.37
C TRP A 185 -27.23 -23.10 9.40
N GLU A 186 -27.28 -23.54 10.65
CA GLU A 186 -26.34 -23.08 11.69
C GLU A 186 -24.94 -23.66 11.48
N ALA A 187 -24.86 -24.89 10.97
CA ALA A 187 -23.63 -25.53 10.51
C ALA A 187 -23.95 -26.51 9.37
N VAL A 188 -23.24 -26.39 8.25
CA VAL A 188 -23.31 -27.34 7.14
C VAL A 188 -21.99 -27.36 6.39
N ARG A 189 -21.55 -28.54 5.95
CA ARG A 189 -20.45 -28.63 4.99
C ARG A 189 -20.88 -27.95 3.71
N HIS A 190 -20.13 -26.95 3.28
CA HIS A 190 -20.43 -26.23 2.06
C HIS A 190 -19.16 -25.76 1.38
N VAL A 191 -19.32 -25.29 0.14
CA VAL A 191 -18.28 -24.62 -0.62
C VAL A 191 -18.75 -23.22 -0.94
N ARG A 192 -17.81 -22.27 -0.80
CA ARG A 192 -17.94 -20.91 -1.29
C ARG A 192 -16.84 -20.66 -2.32
N SER A 193 -17.22 -20.30 -3.54
CA SER A 193 -16.29 -19.79 -4.55
C SER A 193 -16.86 -18.50 -5.13
N ILE A 194 -16.46 -17.36 -4.59
CA ILE A 194 -16.92 -16.03 -5.02
C ILE A 194 -15.70 -15.17 -5.30
N ALA A 195 -15.70 -14.48 -6.43
CA ALA A 195 -14.68 -13.51 -6.77
C ALA A 195 -14.81 -12.27 -5.88
N GLU A 196 -13.70 -11.83 -5.28
CA GLU A 196 -13.66 -10.66 -4.39
C GLU A 196 -12.46 -9.77 -4.68
N PRO A 197 -12.56 -8.46 -4.41
CA PRO A 197 -11.40 -7.59 -4.33
C PRO A 197 -10.42 -8.10 -3.26
N VAL A 198 -9.14 -8.25 -3.62
CA VAL A 198 -8.13 -8.72 -2.66
C VAL A 198 -6.92 -7.83 -2.53
N ALA A 199 -6.61 -6.95 -3.47
CA ALA A 199 -5.52 -6.00 -3.31
C ALA A 199 -5.72 -4.77 -4.21
N SER A 200 -5.57 -3.60 -3.61
CA SER A 200 -5.30 -2.32 -4.29
C SER A 200 -4.63 -1.37 -3.29
N PRO A 201 -3.47 -0.75 -3.62
CA PRO A 201 -2.62 -1.09 -4.75
C PRO A 201 -2.07 -2.51 -4.61
N ALA A 202 -2.01 -3.26 -5.72
CA ALA A 202 -1.39 -4.57 -5.80
C ALA A 202 0.00 -4.48 -6.45
N ASP A 203 1.00 -3.99 -5.72
CA ASP A 203 2.32 -3.73 -6.30
C ASP A 203 3.05 -4.99 -6.77
N ILE A 204 2.63 -6.19 -6.32
CA ILE A 204 3.16 -7.46 -6.83
C ILE A 204 3.03 -7.58 -8.35
N VAL A 205 1.96 -7.06 -8.95
CA VAL A 205 1.76 -7.11 -10.42
C VAL A 205 2.88 -6.39 -11.17
N LEU A 206 3.34 -5.27 -10.61
CA LEU A 206 4.42 -4.46 -11.18
C LEU A 206 5.81 -4.97 -10.78
N ALA A 207 5.92 -5.57 -9.60
CA ALA A 207 7.16 -5.98 -8.98
C ALA A 207 7.66 -7.35 -9.42
N ASP A 208 6.73 -8.27 -9.72
CA ASP A 208 6.99 -9.54 -10.36
C ASP A 208 7.23 -9.28 -11.85
N LEU A 209 8.46 -9.46 -12.33
CA LEU A 209 8.93 -9.16 -13.67
C LEU A 209 9.04 -10.41 -14.56
N ASP A 210 8.86 -11.62 -14.03
CA ASP A 210 8.92 -12.85 -14.84
C ASP A 210 7.60 -13.63 -14.89
N GLY A 211 6.66 -13.35 -13.98
CA GLY A 211 5.31 -13.88 -13.94
C GLY A 211 4.41 -13.42 -15.09
N HIS A 212 3.22 -14.02 -15.13
CA HIS A 212 2.32 -14.01 -16.28
C HIS A 212 1.11 -13.08 -16.13
N TRP A 213 1.25 -12.01 -15.36
CA TRP A 213 0.19 -11.03 -15.05
C TRP A 213 -0.57 -10.47 -16.26
N ASP A 214 0.09 -10.35 -17.41
CA ASP A 214 -0.52 -9.91 -18.67
C ASP A 214 -1.69 -10.80 -19.11
N ARG A 215 -1.67 -12.09 -18.76
CA ARG A 215 -2.72 -13.07 -19.11
C ARG A 215 -3.92 -13.04 -18.19
N LEU A 216 -3.80 -12.38 -17.03
CA LEU A 216 -4.85 -12.31 -16.03
C LEU A 216 -5.58 -10.97 -16.05
N TYR A 217 -5.19 -10.05 -16.95
CA TYR A 217 -5.79 -8.72 -17.01
C TYR A 217 -7.10 -8.71 -17.81
N HIS A 218 -8.10 -8.06 -17.23
CA HIS A 218 -9.43 -7.85 -17.80
C HIS A 218 -9.70 -6.33 -17.86
N ARG A 219 -9.68 -5.77 -19.08
CA ARG A 219 -9.90 -4.33 -19.33
C ARG A 219 -11.35 -3.91 -19.09
N GLY A 220 -12.28 -4.55 -19.81
CA GLY A 220 -13.68 -4.15 -19.82
C GLY A 220 -14.50 -4.67 -18.63
N PRO A 221 -15.74 -4.17 -18.46
CA PRO A 221 -16.65 -4.68 -17.46
C PRO A 221 -16.96 -6.18 -17.67
N GLU A 222 -16.69 -7.00 -16.67
CA GLU A 222 -16.92 -8.43 -16.69
C GLU A 222 -17.75 -8.89 -15.49
N ARG A 223 -18.61 -9.88 -15.72
CA ARG A 223 -19.39 -10.55 -14.68
C ARG A 223 -18.76 -11.91 -14.36
N LEU A 224 -18.15 -12.01 -13.20
CA LEU A 224 -17.56 -13.27 -12.73
C LEU A 224 -18.63 -14.09 -12.02
N SER A 225 -18.75 -15.37 -12.40
CA SER A 225 -19.66 -16.30 -11.73
C SER A 225 -19.13 -16.67 -10.35
N GLY A 226 -20.05 -16.88 -9.41
CA GLY A 226 -19.74 -17.45 -8.11
C GLY A 226 -20.68 -18.58 -7.72
N LEU A 227 -20.28 -19.33 -6.69
CA LEU A 227 -20.97 -20.51 -6.18
C LEU A 227 -21.04 -20.48 -4.65
N LEU A 228 -22.24 -20.75 -4.14
CA LEU A 228 -22.48 -21.23 -2.78
C LEU A 228 -23.20 -22.57 -2.88
N ALA A 229 -22.63 -23.65 -2.36
CA ALA A 229 -23.23 -24.98 -2.43
C ALA A 229 -23.18 -25.68 -1.07
N ALA A 230 -24.34 -26.07 -0.54
CA ALA A 230 -24.45 -26.81 0.72
C ALA A 230 -24.54 -28.31 0.46
N PHE A 231 -23.86 -29.14 1.25
CA PHE A 231 -23.83 -30.59 1.07
C PHE A 231 -24.38 -31.35 2.29
N PRO A 232 -25.68 -31.24 2.59
CA PRO A 232 -26.27 -31.93 3.74
C PRO A 232 -26.32 -33.46 3.57
N ASP A 233 -26.42 -33.95 2.34
CA ASP A 233 -26.64 -35.38 2.06
C ASP A 233 -25.36 -36.14 1.68
N ASP A 234 -24.52 -35.55 0.81
CA ASP A 234 -23.31 -36.20 0.26
C ASP A 234 -22.11 -35.24 0.23
N PRO A 235 -21.61 -34.81 1.41
CA PRO A 235 -20.48 -33.88 1.52
C PRO A 235 -19.17 -34.46 1.00
N LYS A 236 -19.01 -35.78 0.98
CA LYS A 236 -17.77 -36.43 0.52
C LYS A 236 -17.61 -36.40 -0.99
N ARG A 237 -18.73 -36.43 -1.72
CA ARG A 237 -18.73 -36.37 -3.19
C ARG A 237 -19.11 -35.00 -3.73
N GLU A 238 -19.36 -34.03 -2.84
CA GLU A 238 -19.81 -32.67 -3.17
C GLU A 238 -21.00 -32.69 -4.13
N VAL A 239 -21.98 -33.54 -3.84
CA VAL A 239 -23.22 -33.69 -4.61
C VAL A 239 -24.38 -33.06 -3.87
N THR A 240 -25.10 -32.13 -4.52
CA THR A 240 -26.24 -31.44 -3.92
C THR A 240 -27.23 -30.91 -4.96
N ASP A 241 -28.49 -30.74 -4.58
CA ASP A 241 -29.49 -29.93 -5.30
C ASP A 241 -29.64 -28.52 -4.69
N THR A 242 -28.83 -28.22 -3.68
CA THR A 242 -28.96 -27.05 -2.82
C THR A 242 -27.75 -26.16 -3.00
N TYR A 243 -27.82 -25.31 -4.03
CA TYR A 243 -26.75 -24.41 -4.43
C TYR A 243 -27.33 -23.10 -4.98
N GLN A 244 -26.54 -22.03 -4.95
CA GLN A 244 -26.85 -20.72 -5.50
C GLN A 244 -25.65 -20.25 -6.34
N HIS A 245 -25.93 -19.85 -7.58
CA HIS A 245 -24.98 -19.08 -8.37
C HIS A 245 -25.07 -17.60 -8.01
N THR A 246 -23.92 -16.95 -7.91
CA THR A 246 -23.80 -15.50 -7.74
C THR A 246 -23.11 -14.90 -8.96
N SER A 247 -23.17 -13.58 -9.10
CA SER A 247 -22.46 -12.87 -10.17
C SER A 247 -22.05 -11.49 -9.68
N GLU A 248 -20.74 -11.26 -9.62
CA GLU A 248 -20.16 -9.97 -9.25
C GLU A 248 -19.58 -9.31 -10.50
N ARG A 249 -19.68 -7.98 -10.58
CA ARG A 249 -19.17 -7.19 -11.70
C ARG A 249 -17.90 -6.47 -11.31
N TYR A 250 -16.87 -6.59 -12.14
CA TYR A 250 -15.59 -5.90 -12.03
C TYR A 250 -15.19 -5.27 -13.36
N GLU A 251 -14.27 -4.32 -13.34
CA GLU A 251 -13.71 -3.62 -14.52
C GLU A 251 -12.27 -3.23 -14.16
N ASP A 252 -11.37 -3.20 -15.15
CA ASP A 252 -9.94 -2.91 -14.99
C ASP A 252 -9.28 -3.68 -13.83
N PHE A 253 -9.15 -5.00 -13.96
CA PHE A 253 -8.67 -5.85 -12.87
C PHE A 253 -7.83 -7.04 -13.35
N PHE A 254 -7.05 -7.59 -12.42
CA PHE A 254 -6.29 -8.83 -12.59
C PHE A 254 -7.01 -9.97 -11.86
N LEU A 255 -7.42 -11.01 -12.57
CA LEU A 255 -8.15 -12.14 -12.00
C LEU A 255 -7.22 -13.27 -11.58
N VAL A 256 -7.02 -13.46 -10.29
CA VAL A 256 -6.39 -14.69 -9.76
C VAL A 256 -7.48 -15.74 -9.54
N GLN A 257 -7.62 -16.66 -10.51
CA GLN A 257 -8.68 -17.66 -10.55
C GLN A 257 -8.29 -18.97 -9.86
N ASP A 258 -8.11 -18.94 -8.54
CA ASP A 258 -7.80 -20.12 -7.72
C ASP A 258 -9.04 -20.93 -7.32
N GLY A 259 -10.24 -20.47 -7.71
CA GLY A 259 -11.51 -21.02 -7.24
C GLY A 259 -12.42 -21.56 -8.33
N PHE A 260 -11.91 -21.78 -9.54
CA PHE A 260 -12.70 -22.36 -10.62
C PHE A 260 -13.26 -23.73 -10.23
N TRP A 261 -14.47 -24.04 -10.68
CA TRP A 261 -15.11 -25.34 -10.46
C TRP A 261 -15.73 -25.86 -11.74
N GLU A 262 -15.82 -27.18 -11.84
CA GLU A 262 -16.60 -27.87 -12.87
C GLU A 262 -17.91 -28.37 -12.29
N GLU A 263 -18.97 -28.34 -13.10
CA GLU A 263 -20.29 -28.83 -12.72
C GLU A 263 -20.69 -30.05 -13.54
N GLN A 264 -21.06 -31.14 -12.86
CA GLN A 264 -21.62 -32.32 -13.50
C GLN A 264 -23.09 -32.46 -13.11
N VAL A 265 -23.98 -32.40 -14.09
CA VAL A 265 -25.42 -32.61 -13.88
C VAL A 265 -25.69 -34.09 -13.65
N LEU A 266 -26.38 -34.42 -12.55
CA LEU A 266 -26.75 -35.77 -12.17
C LEU A 266 -28.28 -35.95 -12.24
N GLN A 267 -28.72 -37.20 -12.11
CA GLN A 267 -30.16 -37.51 -12.05
C GLN A 267 -30.83 -36.85 -10.83
N GLY A 268 -32.13 -36.53 -10.97
CA GLY A 268 -32.93 -35.96 -9.89
C GLY A 268 -32.64 -34.48 -9.59
N GLY A 269 -32.03 -33.73 -10.52
CA GLY A 269 -31.74 -32.30 -10.36
C GLY A 269 -30.51 -31.98 -9.51
N LYS A 270 -29.78 -33.01 -9.05
CA LYS A 270 -28.53 -32.85 -8.29
C LYS A 270 -27.38 -32.43 -9.22
N ARG A 271 -26.42 -31.71 -8.68
CA ARG A 271 -25.13 -31.39 -9.31
C ARG A 271 -23.99 -31.93 -8.46
N ARG A 272 -22.91 -32.34 -9.12
CA ARG A 272 -21.59 -32.51 -8.49
C ARG A 272 -20.74 -31.30 -8.82
N PHE A 273 -20.10 -30.73 -7.81
CA PHE A 273 -19.08 -29.69 -7.98
C PHE A 273 -17.71 -30.34 -7.84
N VAL A 274 -16.82 -30.07 -8.80
CA VAL A 274 -15.45 -30.62 -8.81
C VAL A 274 -14.47 -29.46 -8.85
N PHE A 275 -13.56 -29.45 -7.88
CA PHE A 275 -12.44 -28.51 -7.87
C PHE A 275 -11.22 -29.14 -8.56
N PRO A 276 -10.79 -28.64 -9.73
CA PRO A 276 -9.65 -29.21 -10.46
C PRO A 276 -8.29 -28.86 -9.83
N GLY A 277 -8.28 -27.98 -8.82
CA GLY A 277 -7.07 -27.47 -8.18
C GLY A 277 -6.81 -26.01 -8.55
N GLU A 278 -5.79 -25.44 -7.92
CA GLU A 278 -5.38 -24.06 -8.14
C GLU A 278 -4.40 -24.00 -9.31
N PRO A 279 -4.69 -23.20 -10.35
CA PRO A 279 -3.83 -23.18 -11.54
C PRO A 279 -2.59 -22.29 -11.40
N ASP A 280 -2.60 -21.35 -10.45
CA ASP A 280 -1.51 -20.40 -10.18
C ASP A 280 -1.02 -19.67 -11.44
N HIS A 281 -1.96 -19.24 -12.27
CA HIS A 281 -1.68 -18.73 -13.61
C HIS A 281 -0.77 -17.50 -13.64
N GLU A 282 -0.67 -16.74 -12.54
CA GLU A 282 0.23 -15.62 -12.41
C GLU A 282 1.69 -16.04 -12.21
N CYS A 283 1.93 -17.21 -11.59
CA CYS A 283 3.25 -17.62 -11.13
C CYS A 283 4.13 -18.11 -12.28
N ALA A 284 5.39 -17.66 -12.30
CA ALA A 284 6.43 -18.19 -13.16
C ALA A 284 6.80 -19.64 -12.79
N ASP A 285 7.50 -20.33 -13.70
CA ASP A 285 7.92 -21.73 -13.51
C ASP A 285 8.80 -21.96 -12.27
N ALA A 286 9.59 -20.97 -11.87
CA ALA A 286 10.40 -21.03 -10.66
C ALA A 286 9.54 -20.97 -9.39
N ASP A 287 8.52 -20.12 -9.41
CA ASP A 287 7.62 -19.91 -8.27
C ASP A 287 6.65 -21.06 -8.06
N ARG A 288 6.24 -21.73 -9.14
CA ARG A 288 5.46 -22.99 -9.10
C ARG A 288 6.17 -24.14 -8.37
N ARG A 289 7.47 -24.01 -8.08
CA ARG A 289 8.25 -25.02 -7.34
C ARG A 289 8.34 -24.73 -5.84
N GLN A 290 7.80 -23.60 -5.39
CA GLN A 290 7.75 -23.26 -3.98
C GLN A 290 6.82 -24.21 -3.24
N VAL A 291 6.99 -24.27 -1.92
CA VAL A 291 6.15 -25.10 -1.06
C VAL A 291 4.73 -24.54 -1.00
N ASN A 292 4.62 -23.23 -0.85
CA ASN A 292 3.40 -22.47 -1.08
C ASN A 292 3.56 -21.66 -2.36
N VAL A 293 2.77 -22.01 -3.38
CA VAL A 293 2.92 -21.39 -4.71
C VAL A 293 2.34 -19.98 -4.72
N LEU A 294 3.21 -18.99 -4.91
CA LEU A 294 2.83 -17.59 -5.09
C LEU A 294 3.89 -16.84 -5.92
N ALA A 295 3.45 -15.84 -6.68
CA ALA A 295 4.29 -14.94 -7.44
C ALA A 295 5.16 -14.10 -6.51
N ARG A 296 6.44 -13.93 -6.87
CA ARG A 296 7.39 -13.15 -6.06
C ARG A 296 7.85 -11.88 -6.79
N PRO A 297 8.18 -10.83 -6.02
CA PRO A 297 8.72 -9.61 -6.59
C PRO A 297 10.24 -9.73 -6.88
N GLU A 298 10.68 -9.38 -8.09
CA GLU A 298 12.11 -9.18 -8.42
C GLU A 298 12.62 -7.83 -7.90
N ILE A 299 11.74 -6.83 -7.82
CA ILE A 299 12.07 -5.45 -7.43
C ILE A 299 11.15 -4.94 -6.32
N ALA A 300 11.61 -3.97 -5.55
CA ALA A 300 10.75 -3.24 -4.62
C ALA A 300 10.04 -2.08 -5.33
N ILE A 301 8.81 -1.77 -4.93
CA ILE A 301 8.05 -0.63 -5.44
C ILE A 301 7.86 0.40 -4.32
N GLY A 302 8.04 1.67 -4.63
CA GLY A 302 7.72 2.78 -3.74
C GLY A 302 6.87 3.83 -4.46
N ARG A 303 5.90 4.43 -3.76
CA ARG A 303 4.96 5.41 -4.33
C ARG A 303 4.89 6.68 -3.50
N ILE A 304 5.39 7.78 -4.02
CA ILE A 304 5.39 9.10 -3.39
C ILE A 304 4.34 9.95 -4.11
N ASN A 305 3.12 10.00 -3.57
CA ASN A 305 2.02 10.76 -4.12
C ASN A 305 1.43 11.70 -3.07
N ALA A 306 1.31 12.98 -3.41
CA ALA A 306 0.67 13.99 -2.56
C ALA A 306 -0.69 14.41 -3.11
N ARG A 307 -1.05 14.02 -4.33
CA ARG A 307 -2.18 14.59 -5.08
C ARG A 307 -3.52 14.34 -4.40
N HIS A 308 -3.71 13.19 -3.76
CA HIS A 308 -4.99 12.86 -3.12
C HIS A 308 -5.23 13.60 -1.80
N VAL A 309 -4.17 14.17 -1.22
CA VAL A 309 -4.19 14.86 0.08
C VAL A 309 -3.88 16.35 -0.04
N ALA A 310 -3.34 16.77 -1.19
CA ALA A 310 -3.12 18.14 -1.59
C ALA A 310 -4.43 18.82 -1.99
N LEU A 311 -5.30 18.99 -1.01
CA LEU A 311 -6.62 19.58 -1.16
C LEU A 311 -6.69 20.93 -0.43
N GLU A 312 -7.33 21.90 -1.04
CA GLU A 312 -7.67 23.18 -0.42
C GLU A 312 -9.18 23.34 -0.33
N PRO A 313 -9.71 24.07 0.65
CA PRO A 313 -11.12 24.41 0.71
C PRO A 313 -11.54 25.21 -0.54
N ASP A 314 -12.67 24.86 -1.14
CA ASP A 314 -13.19 25.59 -2.30
C ASP A 314 -13.60 27.02 -1.92
N LEU A 315 -12.80 27.99 -2.40
CA LEU A 315 -12.98 29.42 -2.11
C LEU A 315 -14.22 30.03 -2.80
N THR A 316 -14.85 29.30 -3.73
CA THR A 316 -16.10 29.72 -4.38
C THR A 316 -17.32 29.51 -3.48
N ILE A 317 -17.20 28.67 -2.44
CA ILE A 317 -18.27 28.42 -1.48
C ILE A 317 -18.40 29.62 -0.54
N GLN A 318 -19.59 30.23 -0.55
CA GLN A 318 -19.93 31.38 0.26
C GLN A 318 -21.26 31.16 0.98
N GLY A 319 -21.31 31.59 2.23
CA GLY A 319 -22.54 31.63 3.01
C GLY A 319 -23.41 32.83 2.67
N ILE A 320 -24.58 32.91 3.30
CA ILE A 320 -25.57 33.96 3.08
C ILE A 320 -25.13 35.34 3.57
N HIS A 321 -24.08 35.40 4.39
CA HIS A 321 -23.48 36.65 4.88
C HIS A 321 -22.16 36.98 4.16
N GLY A 322 -21.82 36.27 3.09
CA GLY A 322 -20.58 36.44 2.33
C GLY A 322 -19.34 35.82 3.00
N GLU A 323 -19.52 35.08 4.09
CA GLU A 323 -18.47 34.32 4.74
C GLU A 323 -18.00 33.17 3.85
N ARG A 324 -16.71 32.85 3.91
CA ARG A 324 -16.07 31.74 3.18
C ARG A 324 -15.64 30.66 4.16
N LEU A 325 -15.26 29.48 3.66
CA LEU A 325 -14.76 28.37 4.49
C LEU A 325 -13.57 28.77 5.38
N LEU A 326 -12.71 29.67 4.90
CA LEU A 326 -11.58 30.23 5.64
C LEU A 326 -11.81 31.70 6.00
N ASP A 327 -11.37 32.10 7.19
CA ASP A 327 -11.38 33.48 7.67
C ASP A 327 -10.26 34.34 7.03
N ALA A 328 -10.19 35.62 7.40
CA ALA A 328 -9.17 36.54 6.90
C ALA A 328 -7.72 36.15 7.26
N ASN A 329 -7.53 35.26 8.24
CA ASN A 329 -6.24 34.72 8.64
C ASN A 329 -5.97 33.32 8.05
N GLY A 330 -6.84 32.84 7.14
CA GLY A 330 -6.74 31.51 6.55
C GLY A 330 -7.14 30.37 7.50
N ARG A 331 -7.90 30.65 8.57
CA ARG A 331 -8.35 29.63 9.53
C ARG A 331 -9.76 29.13 9.19
N PRO A 332 -10.06 27.84 9.40
CA PRO A 332 -11.41 27.32 9.23
C PRO A 332 -12.44 28.09 10.07
N GLN A 333 -13.55 28.50 9.46
CA GLN A 333 -14.67 29.16 10.13
C GLN A 333 -16.02 28.52 9.80
N THR A 334 -17.05 28.86 10.58
CA THR A 334 -18.42 28.42 10.32
C THR A 334 -19.00 29.19 9.14
N VAL A 335 -19.75 28.49 8.28
CA VAL A 335 -20.46 29.07 7.13
C VAL A 335 -21.93 28.71 7.22
N GLU A 336 -22.82 29.69 7.06
CA GLU A 336 -24.26 29.53 7.11
C GLU A 336 -24.90 29.63 5.72
N PHE A 337 -25.76 28.67 5.39
CA PHE A 337 -26.45 28.58 4.12
C PHE A 337 -27.93 28.92 4.26
N ALA A 338 -28.59 29.22 3.14
CA ALA A 338 -30.00 29.60 3.13
C ALA A 338 -30.89 28.51 3.73
N ASP A 339 -30.59 27.26 3.37
CA ASP A 339 -31.28 26.06 3.84
C ASP A 339 -30.32 24.86 3.88
N GLU A 340 -30.83 23.76 4.42
CA GLU A 340 -30.14 22.48 4.52
C GLU A 340 -29.73 21.87 3.18
N GLN A 341 -30.52 22.04 2.13
CA GLN A 341 -30.25 21.47 0.81
C GLN A 341 -29.12 22.21 0.09
N SER A 342 -28.94 23.49 0.44
CA SER A 342 -27.87 24.36 -0.05
C SER A 342 -26.51 24.05 0.56
N VAL A 343 -26.44 23.28 1.65
CA VAL A 343 -25.17 22.89 2.28
C VAL A 343 -24.42 21.89 1.38
N PRO A 344 -23.22 22.22 0.87
CA PRO A 344 -22.45 21.33 0.02
C PRO A 344 -22.04 20.02 0.73
N SER A 345 -21.90 18.94 -0.04
CA SER A 345 -21.32 17.69 0.47
C SER A 345 -19.84 17.85 0.79
N ALA A 346 -19.29 16.99 1.66
CA ALA A 346 -17.89 17.04 2.05
C ALA A 346 -16.94 17.01 0.85
N GLU A 347 -17.19 16.16 -0.15
CA GLU A 347 -16.38 16.07 -1.38
C GLU A 347 -16.34 17.40 -2.15
N ARG A 348 -17.44 18.16 -2.15
CA ARG A 348 -17.51 19.47 -2.83
C ARG A 348 -16.80 20.58 -2.07
N LEU A 349 -16.43 20.37 -0.81
CA LEU A 349 -15.71 21.37 -0.02
C LEU A 349 -14.24 21.45 -0.41
N TRP A 350 -13.71 20.44 -1.09
CA TRP A 350 -12.28 20.29 -1.32
C TRP A 350 -11.97 20.27 -2.81
N VAL A 351 -10.96 21.05 -3.20
CA VAL A 351 -10.43 21.09 -4.57
C VAL A 351 -8.95 20.74 -4.55
N ARG A 352 -8.47 20.05 -5.58
CA ARG A 352 -7.03 19.74 -5.72
C ARG A 352 -6.23 21.04 -5.87
N SER A 353 -5.10 21.13 -5.18
CA SER A 353 -4.22 22.30 -5.19
C SER A 353 -2.82 21.89 -5.65
N GLU A 354 -2.42 22.34 -6.84
CA GLU A 354 -1.07 22.11 -7.36
C GLU A 354 -0.01 22.76 -6.47
N GLN A 355 -0.30 23.95 -5.92
CA GLN A 355 0.61 24.63 -5.01
C GLN A 355 0.87 23.80 -3.75
N LEU A 356 -0.20 23.29 -3.14
CA LEU A 356 -0.08 22.45 -1.95
C LEU A 356 0.64 21.14 -2.28
N GLU A 357 0.33 20.51 -3.42
CA GLU A 357 0.96 19.26 -3.84
C GLU A 357 2.47 19.42 -3.96
N ARG A 358 2.93 20.46 -4.67
CA ARG A 358 4.36 20.75 -4.83
C ARG A 358 5.02 21.07 -3.49
N ARG A 359 4.35 21.83 -2.61
CA ARG A 359 4.85 22.11 -1.25
C ARG A 359 5.04 20.82 -0.44
N LEU A 360 4.03 19.96 -0.40
CA LEU A 360 4.07 18.69 0.36
C LEU A 360 5.17 17.77 -0.18
N LEU A 361 5.31 17.64 -1.50
CA LEU A 361 6.38 16.85 -2.11
C LEU A 361 7.77 17.42 -1.79
N LYS A 362 7.93 18.74 -1.83
CA LYS A 362 9.19 19.38 -1.44
C LYS A 362 9.53 19.08 0.02
N GLU A 363 8.59 19.28 0.94
CA GLU A 363 8.77 18.99 2.36
C GLU A 363 9.11 17.51 2.61
N TYR A 364 8.46 16.60 1.88
CA TYR A 364 8.77 15.18 1.89
C TYR A 364 10.23 14.91 1.48
N PHE A 365 10.69 15.46 0.35
CA PHE A 365 12.07 15.28 -0.12
C PHE A 365 13.10 15.91 0.81
N ASP A 366 12.82 17.10 1.37
CA ASP A 366 13.70 17.75 2.34
C ASP A 366 13.84 16.89 3.62
N ARG A 367 12.73 16.31 4.10
CA ARG A 367 12.71 15.38 5.25
C ARG A 367 13.49 14.11 4.95
N ASN A 368 13.29 13.53 3.75
CA ASN A 368 14.00 12.34 3.28
C ASN A 368 15.53 12.59 3.19
N HIS A 369 15.94 13.68 2.55
CA HIS A 369 17.33 14.09 2.46
C HIS A 369 17.96 14.25 3.85
N ARG A 370 17.32 15.03 4.73
CA ARG A 370 17.82 15.25 6.09
C ARG A 370 17.94 13.95 6.88
N TYR A 371 17.02 13.01 6.69
CA TYR A 371 17.11 11.67 7.28
C TYR A 371 18.34 10.90 6.79
N ARG A 372 18.56 10.82 5.46
CA ARG A 372 19.73 10.15 4.86
C ARG A 372 21.06 10.75 5.30
N ARG A 373 21.09 12.05 5.58
CA ARG A 373 22.24 12.75 6.15
C ARG A 373 22.47 12.50 7.64
N GLY A 374 21.72 11.59 8.26
CA GLY A 374 21.85 11.23 9.69
C GLY A 374 21.12 12.18 10.64
N GLY A 375 20.16 12.97 10.14
CA GLY A 375 19.30 13.80 10.97
C GLY A 375 18.41 12.99 11.90
N PHE A 376 17.79 13.69 12.85
CA PHE A 376 16.71 13.17 13.71
C PHE A 376 17.10 12.01 14.65
N SER A 377 18.36 11.93 15.07
CA SER A 377 18.81 10.92 16.04
C SER A 377 18.03 10.91 17.36
N TYR A 378 17.52 12.08 17.78
CA TYR A 378 16.64 12.22 18.94
C TYR A 378 15.30 11.47 18.83
N ALA A 379 14.94 11.02 17.62
CA ALA A 379 13.67 10.36 17.34
C ALA A 379 13.84 8.86 17.05
N TRP A 380 15.04 8.28 17.15
CA TRP A 380 15.31 6.88 16.77
C TRP A 380 14.76 5.86 17.78
N HIS A 381 13.45 5.93 18.03
CA HIS A 381 12.70 5.08 18.94
C HIS A 381 11.64 4.27 18.18
N PRO A 382 11.39 3.01 18.58
CA PRO A 382 10.23 2.27 18.12
C PRO A 382 8.99 2.70 18.91
N ALA A 383 7.85 2.70 18.23
CA ALA A 383 6.56 3.04 18.81
C ALA A 383 5.47 2.13 18.22
N SER A 384 4.48 1.79 19.03
CA SER A 384 3.30 1.03 18.62
C SER A 384 2.07 1.57 19.33
N ILE A 385 0.97 1.68 18.59
CA ILE A 385 -0.34 1.95 19.16
C ILE A 385 -1.33 0.89 18.69
N THR A 386 -2.10 0.33 19.63
CA THR A 386 -3.03 -0.77 19.34
C THR A 386 -4.27 -0.79 20.23
N THR A 387 -5.42 -1.11 19.64
CA THR A 387 -6.69 -1.31 20.35
C THR A 387 -6.82 -2.73 20.90
N GLU A 388 -6.71 -3.75 20.04
CA GLU A 388 -7.00 -5.14 20.40
C GLU A 388 -5.88 -6.14 20.05
N TRP A 389 -4.83 -5.68 19.37
CA TRP A 389 -3.72 -6.52 18.94
C TRP A 389 -2.51 -6.41 19.87
N SER A 390 -1.54 -7.31 19.70
CA SER A 390 -0.26 -7.23 20.40
C SER A 390 0.57 -6.06 19.89
N SER A 391 1.42 -5.48 20.73
CA SER A 391 2.36 -4.42 20.31
C SER A 391 3.45 -4.99 19.38
N SER A 392 3.91 -4.20 18.39
CA SER A 392 5.09 -4.55 17.58
C SER A 392 6.42 -4.20 18.25
N VAL A 393 6.41 -3.43 19.35
CA VAL A 393 7.65 -2.98 20.04
C VAL A 393 8.53 -4.16 20.49
N PRO A 394 7.99 -5.26 21.06
CA PRO A 394 8.82 -6.42 21.41
C PRO A 394 9.59 -7.00 20.23
N ASP A 395 8.94 -7.16 19.07
CA ASP A 395 9.59 -7.72 17.87
C ASP A 395 10.61 -6.75 17.27
N MET A 396 10.30 -5.45 17.25
CA MET A 396 11.25 -4.40 16.86
C MET A 396 12.50 -4.42 17.73
N LYS A 397 12.34 -4.52 19.06
CA LYS A 397 13.47 -4.56 20.01
C LYS A 397 14.29 -5.85 19.92
N ALA A 398 13.64 -6.98 19.62
CA ALA A 398 14.32 -8.24 19.39
C ALA A 398 15.16 -8.20 18.11
N SER A 399 14.67 -7.50 17.09
CA SER A 399 15.27 -7.45 15.76
C SER A 399 16.33 -6.37 15.58
N VAL A 400 16.24 -5.24 16.29
CA VAL A 400 17.12 -4.07 16.10
C VAL A 400 17.98 -3.83 17.36
N PRO A 401 19.30 -4.09 17.31
CA PRO A 401 20.18 -4.01 18.48
C PRO A 401 20.11 -2.69 19.25
N GLY A 402 20.10 -1.56 18.53
CA GLY A 402 20.05 -0.22 19.12
C GLY A 402 18.78 0.08 19.92
N TRP A 403 17.73 -0.73 19.82
CA TRP A 403 16.48 -0.54 20.54
C TRP A 403 16.30 -1.41 21.77
N ARG A 404 17.13 -2.44 21.99
CA ARG A 404 16.99 -3.42 23.08
C ARG A 404 16.71 -2.73 24.44
N ASN A 405 17.45 -1.66 24.73
CA ASN A 405 17.35 -0.91 25.98
C ASN A 405 16.63 0.44 25.86
N SER A 406 15.98 0.74 24.73
CA SER A 406 15.28 2.01 24.53
C SER A 406 14.07 2.17 25.45
N ALA A 407 13.90 3.36 26.02
CA ALA A 407 12.68 3.71 26.75
C ALA A 407 11.52 3.93 25.77
N VAL A 408 10.36 3.35 26.06
CA VAL A 408 9.16 3.42 25.20
C VAL A 408 7.95 3.99 25.94
N THR A 409 8.18 4.74 27.02
CA THR A 409 7.12 5.33 27.83
C THR A 409 6.28 6.31 27.01
N GLY A 410 5.00 5.97 26.84
CA GLY A 410 4.07 6.72 25.98
C GLY A 410 4.31 6.55 24.48
N LEU A 411 5.18 5.62 24.07
CA LEU A 411 5.40 5.21 22.68
C LEU A 411 4.83 3.81 22.40
N ASP A 412 4.69 2.97 23.44
CA ASP A 412 3.97 1.70 23.40
C ASP A 412 2.61 1.86 24.11
N VAL A 413 1.56 2.12 23.35
CA VAL A 413 0.20 2.43 23.82
C VAL A 413 -0.74 1.29 23.42
N ARG A 414 -1.39 0.65 24.39
CA ARG A 414 -2.15 -0.58 24.16
C ARG A 414 -3.39 -0.70 25.03
N GLY A 415 -4.43 -1.33 24.50
CA GLY A 415 -5.61 -1.76 25.23
C GLY A 415 -6.92 -1.35 24.55
N ALA A 416 -8.00 -2.03 24.91
CA ALA A 416 -9.31 -1.83 24.29
C ALA A 416 -9.85 -0.39 24.41
N ASN A 417 -9.36 0.38 25.38
CA ASN A 417 -9.80 1.75 25.64
C ASN A 417 -8.86 2.82 25.05
N VAL A 418 -7.93 2.46 24.17
CA VAL A 418 -7.05 3.44 23.50
C VAL A 418 -7.90 4.34 22.62
N SER A 419 -7.82 5.65 22.86
CA SER A 419 -8.68 6.65 22.22
C SER A 419 -7.99 7.40 21.08
N ALA A 420 -8.78 8.11 20.28
CA ALA A 420 -8.25 9.04 19.27
C ALA A 420 -7.35 10.13 19.88
N LEU A 421 -7.60 10.55 21.12
CA LEU A 421 -6.72 11.50 21.83
C LEU A 421 -5.36 10.86 22.13
N ASP A 422 -5.33 9.59 22.56
CA ASP A 422 -4.09 8.87 22.80
C ASP A 422 -3.27 8.75 21.52
N PHE A 423 -3.92 8.47 20.38
CA PHE A 423 -3.28 8.48 19.07
C PHE A 423 -2.65 9.83 18.73
N VAL A 424 -3.39 10.94 18.89
CA VAL A 424 -2.86 12.28 18.59
C VAL A 424 -1.65 12.59 19.47
N LEU A 425 -1.75 12.35 20.79
CA LEU A 425 -0.64 12.58 21.72
C LEU A 425 0.58 11.67 21.42
N TRP A 426 0.33 10.44 20.99
CA TRP A 426 1.36 9.50 20.56
C TRP A 426 2.05 9.95 19.27
N LEU A 427 1.30 10.48 18.31
CA LEU A 427 1.83 11.00 17.04
C LEU A 427 2.71 12.25 17.27
N GLN A 428 2.39 13.06 18.29
CA GLN A 428 3.16 14.25 18.67
C GLN A 428 4.50 13.94 19.36
N LYS A 429 4.75 12.70 19.79
CA LYS A 429 6.04 12.29 20.39
C LYS A 429 7.03 11.89 19.30
N PRO A 430 8.33 12.23 19.39
CA PRO A 430 9.32 11.76 18.41
C PRO A 430 9.47 10.24 18.40
N ALA A 431 9.27 9.60 17.23
CA ALA A 431 9.53 8.18 17.00
C ALA A 431 9.75 7.91 15.51
N LEU A 432 10.83 7.20 15.20
CA LEU A 432 11.26 6.87 13.85
C LEU A 432 10.46 5.72 13.28
N VAL A 433 10.04 4.75 14.09
CA VAL A 433 9.23 3.63 13.63
C VAL A 433 7.91 3.62 14.39
N ARG A 434 6.81 3.52 13.64
CA ARG A 434 5.44 3.66 14.14
C ARG A 434 4.55 2.54 13.61
N ALA A 435 4.22 1.59 14.48
CA ALA A 435 3.21 0.57 14.19
C ALA A 435 1.81 1.06 14.61
N ILE A 436 0.87 1.07 13.67
CA ILE A 436 -0.54 1.39 13.88
C ILE A 436 -1.35 0.11 13.68
N LYS A 437 -1.99 -0.35 14.75
CA LYS A 437 -2.86 -1.54 14.74
C LYS A 437 -4.26 -1.16 15.17
N ALA A 438 -5.05 -0.78 14.18
CA ALA A 438 -6.42 -0.30 14.30
C ALA A 438 -7.25 -0.86 13.14
N HIS A 439 -8.56 -1.01 13.31
CA HIS A 439 -9.45 -1.22 12.16
C HIS A 439 -9.41 0.00 11.25
N SER A 440 -9.51 -0.21 9.95
CA SER A 440 -9.27 0.86 8.97
C SER A 440 -10.10 0.68 7.72
N GLY A 441 -10.18 1.77 6.97
CA GLY A 441 -10.65 1.82 5.60
C GLY A 441 -9.78 2.78 4.78
N PRO A 442 -10.15 3.06 3.53
CA PRO A 442 -9.38 3.91 2.61
C PRO A 442 -9.06 5.32 3.14
N THR A 443 -9.94 5.89 3.96
CA THR A 443 -9.91 7.31 4.38
C THR A 443 -9.64 7.53 5.87
N GLY A 444 -9.40 6.46 6.64
CA GLY A 444 -9.12 6.59 8.07
C GLY A 444 -9.04 5.26 8.83
N PHE A 445 -8.88 5.37 10.15
CA PHE A 445 -8.79 4.24 11.07
C PHE A 445 -9.35 4.56 12.46
N GLY A 446 -9.86 3.54 13.15
CA GLY A 446 -10.67 3.69 14.35
C GLY A 446 -9.93 3.43 15.67
N PHE A 447 -10.23 4.28 16.65
CA PHE A 447 -9.96 4.13 18.08
C PHE A 447 -11.23 4.42 18.87
N GLU A 448 -11.17 4.32 20.19
CA GLU A 448 -12.26 4.80 21.04
C GLU A 448 -12.43 6.33 20.94
N PRO A 449 -13.67 6.85 21.12
CA PRO A 449 -13.89 8.28 21.24
C PRO A 449 -13.08 8.87 22.41
N PRO A 450 -12.56 10.10 22.28
CA PRO A 450 -11.91 10.75 23.39
C PRO A 450 -12.93 11.11 24.47
N ALA A 451 -12.55 10.94 25.75
CA ALA A 451 -13.43 11.25 26.88
C ALA A 451 -13.87 12.73 26.93
N SER A 452 -13.10 13.63 26.32
CA SER A 452 -13.46 15.04 26.19
C SER A 452 -13.09 15.58 24.81
N MET A 453 -14.11 15.91 24.02
CA MET A 453 -13.94 16.55 22.70
C MET A 453 -13.29 17.94 22.81
N ASN A 454 -13.51 18.66 23.91
CA ASN A 454 -12.88 19.96 24.13
C ASN A 454 -11.36 19.82 24.31
N VAL A 455 -10.92 18.79 25.05
CA VAL A 455 -9.48 18.50 25.21
C VAL A 455 -8.89 18.06 23.87
N PHE A 456 -9.59 17.19 23.15
CA PHE A 456 -9.16 16.76 21.81
C PHE A 456 -8.99 17.93 20.85
N ALA A 457 -10.00 18.80 20.75
CA ALA A 457 -9.93 20.01 19.93
C ALA A 457 -8.80 20.97 20.35
N ALA A 458 -8.53 21.11 21.65
CA ALA A 458 -7.43 21.94 22.15
C ALA A 458 -6.05 21.38 21.76
N VAL A 459 -5.88 20.05 21.78
CA VAL A 459 -4.63 19.39 21.40
C VAL A 459 -4.38 19.45 19.88
N VAL A 460 -5.44 19.28 19.09
CA VAL A 460 -5.36 19.32 17.62
C VAL A 460 -5.24 20.76 17.09
N GLY A 461 -5.92 21.72 17.71
CA GLY A 461 -6.04 23.11 17.26
C GLY A 461 -7.23 23.34 16.31
N PRO A 462 -7.31 24.51 15.65
CA PRO A 462 -8.30 24.80 14.61
C PRO A 462 -8.47 23.63 13.64
N TYR A 463 -9.70 23.14 13.51
CA TYR A 463 -9.97 21.87 12.85
C TYR A 463 -10.24 22.05 11.36
N TRP A 464 -9.47 21.36 10.52
CA TRP A 464 -9.54 21.45 9.06
C TRP A 464 -10.50 20.43 8.46
N TRP A 465 -11.73 20.46 8.95
CA TRP A 465 -12.84 19.67 8.43
C TRP A 465 -14.17 20.26 8.89
N TRP A 466 -15.09 20.45 7.96
CA TRP A 466 -16.43 20.97 8.25
C TRP A 466 -17.43 19.83 8.34
N HIS A 467 -18.26 19.90 9.36
CA HIS A 467 -19.43 19.04 9.48
C HIS A 467 -20.70 19.84 9.22
N ARG A 468 -21.69 19.18 8.65
CA ARG A 468 -23.01 19.77 8.46
C ARG A 468 -23.77 19.74 9.78
N GLU A 469 -24.26 20.91 10.20
CA GLU A 469 -25.13 21.10 11.36
C GLU A 469 -26.35 21.91 10.93
N GLY A 470 -27.41 21.21 10.49
CA GLY A 470 -28.56 21.83 9.84
C GLY A 470 -28.15 22.59 8.59
N ARG A 471 -28.39 23.91 8.60
CA ARG A 471 -28.02 24.85 7.52
C ARG A 471 -26.58 25.38 7.61
N ARG A 472 -25.76 24.87 8.52
CA ARG A 472 -24.40 25.38 8.76
C ARG A 472 -23.36 24.32 8.42
N LEU A 473 -22.19 24.78 7.97
CA LEU A 473 -20.94 24.03 7.98
C LEU A 473 -20.08 24.53 9.13
N VAL A 474 -19.77 23.66 10.08
CA VAL A 474 -19.04 24.02 11.29
C VAL A 474 -17.70 23.26 11.33
N PRO A 475 -16.54 23.94 11.45
CA PRO A 475 -15.26 23.26 11.57
C PRO A 475 -15.16 22.59 12.94
N SER A 476 -15.12 21.26 12.99
CA SER A 476 -15.12 20.55 14.27
C SER A 476 -14.80 19.05 14.16
N PRO A 477 -14.20 18.47 15.21
CA PRO A 477 -13.92 17.03 15.31
C PRO A 477 -15.13 16.16 15.72
N ILE A 478 -16.27 16.77 16.07
CA ILE A 478 -17.39 16.14 16.79
C ILE A 478 -18.03 14.91 16.11
N PRO A 479 -18.23 14.83 14.77
CA PRO A 479 -18.95 13.68 14.22
C PRO A 479 -18.13 12.38 14.15
N HIS A 480 -16.82 12.41 14.42
CA HIS A 480 -15.94 11.29 14.08
C HIS A 480 -15.58 10.37 15.24
N GLY A 481 -15.97 10.67 16.48
CA GLY A 481 -16.16 9.69 17.56
C GLY A 481 -15.05 8.64 17.83
N GLY A 482 -13.79 8.88 17.44
CA GLY A 482 -12.72 7.89 17.52
C GLY A 482 -12.01 7.57 16.19
N TRP A 483 -12.58 8.01 15.06
CA TRP A 483 -12.02 7.82 13.72
C TRP A 483 -10.96 8.89 13.39
N ILE A 484 -9.73 8.46 13.13
CA ILE A 484 -8.64 9.28 12.62
C ILE A 484 -8.73 9.32 11.10
N HIS A 485 -8.95 10.51 10.55
CA HIS A 485 -9.11 10.74 9.11
C HIS A 485 -8.28 11.95 8.65
N TYR A 486 -8.36 12.24 7.35
CA TYR A 486 -7.70 13.39 6.72
C TYR A 486 -7.77 14.71 7.51
N GLY A 487 -8.96 15.07 8.02
CA GLY A 487 -9.17 16.32 8.74
C GLY A 487 -8.36 16.44 10.05
N VAL A 488 -8.19 15.34 10.79
CA VAL A 488 -7.34 15.31 12.00
C VAL A 488 -5.89 15.60 11.63
N LEU A 489 -5.36 14.85 10.66
CA LEU A 489 -3.96 14.96 10.25
C LEU A 489 -3.68 16.29 9.57
N ARG A 490 -4.60 16.80 8.75
CA ARG A 490 -4.50 18.14 8.15
C ARG A 490 -4.51 19.23 9.22
N ALA A 491 -5.36 19.13 10.24
CA ALA A 491 -5.35 20.08 11.35
C ALA A 491 -4.03 20.05 12.12
N LEU A 492 -3.48 18.88 12.43
CA LEU A 492 -2.18 18.77 13.10
C LEU A 492 -1.05 19.39 12.28
N TYR A 493 -1.05 19.16 10.97
CA TYR A 493 -0.09 19.72 10.03
C TYR A 493 -0.19 21.25 9.95
N GLU A 494 -1.37 21.80 9.66
CA GLU A 494 -1.56 23.26 9.51
C GLU A 494 -1.29 24.02 10.82
N ASN A 495 -1.59 23.39 11.96
CA ASN A 495 -1.33 23.98 13.27
C ASN A 495 0.09 23.70 13.79
N ARG A 496 0.97 23.06 13.00
CA ARG A 496 2.35 22.69 13.35
C ARG A 496 2.44 21.97 14.70
N ARG A 497 1.54 21.03 14.93
CA ARG A 497 1.42 20.30 16.20
C ARG A 497 2.21 19.00 16.24
N LEU A 498 2.75 18.55 15.12
CA LEU A 498 3.56 17.33 15.05
C LEU A 498 4.98 17.55 15.59
N SER A 499 5.66 16.45 15.90
CA SER A 499 7.04 16.49 16.41
C SER A 499 8.07 16.96 15.38
N GLY A 500 7.72 16.94 14.08
CA GLY A 500 8.66 17.16 12.97
C GLY A 500 9.67 16.04 12.80
N ALA A 501 9.55 14.93 13.55
CA ALA A 501 10.40 13.77 13.41
C ALA A 501 9.86 12.85 12.29
N PRO A 502 10.74 12.37 11.39
CA PRO A 502 10.33 11.45 10.34
C PRO A 502 9.88 10.11 10.91
N ALA A 503 8.97 9.43 10.21
CA ALA A 503 8.48 8.11 10.61
C ALA A 503 8.42 7.09 9.45
N PHE A 504 8.85 5.87 9.72
CA PHE A 504 8.43 4.67 9.01
C PHE A 504 7.16 4.15 9.64
N TYR A 505 6.11 4.01 8.84
CA TYR A 505 4.83 3.49 9.28
C TYR A 505 4.67 2.01 8.94
N PHE A 506 4.09 1.28 9.88
CA PHE A 506 3.67 -0.10 9.70
C PHE A 506 2.19 -0.19 10.06
N HIS A 507 1.33 -0.26 9.05
CA HIS A 507 -0.10 -0.10 9.22
C HIS A 507 -0.83 -1.43 8.99
N THR A 508 -1.32 -2.05 10.06
CA THR A 508 -1.95 -3.39 9.99
C THR A 508 -3.46 -3.34 9.82
N GLY A 509 -4.05 -2.16 9.75
CA GLY A 509 -5.46 -1.98 9.45
C GLY A 509 -5.82 -2.35 8.01
N CYS A 510 -7.05 -2.82 7.83
CA CYS A 510 -7.60 -3.20 6.51
C CYS A 510 -7.71 -2.00 5.58
N GLU A 511 -7.43 -2.18 4.29
CA GLU A 511 -7.63 -1.15 3.25
C GLU A 511 -6.89 0.19 3.50
N ALA A 512 -5.92 0.22 4.42
CA ALA A 512 -5.24 1.45 4.81
C ALA A 512 -4.42 2.08 3.67
N ILE A 513 -4.00 1.27 2.70
CA ILE A 513 -3.31 1.71 1.47
C ILE A 513 -4.25 1.80 0.26
N THR A 514 -5.50 1.38 0.39
CA THR A 514 -6.44 1.32 -0.73
C THR A 514 -6.94 2.71 -1.09
N PRO A 515 -6.83 3.15 -2.36
CA PRO A 515 -7.42 4.40 -2.80
C PRO A 515 -8.95 4.33 -2.79
N LEU A 516 -9.63 5.41 -2.42
CA LEU A 516 -11.08 5.48 -2.60
C LEU A 516 -11.46 5.39 -4.09
N ASN A 517 -12.56 4.73 -4.42
CA ASN A 517 -13.11 4.58 -5.78
C ASN A 517 -12.19 3.87 -6.81
N TYR A 518 -11.15 3.17 -6.37
CA TYR A 518 -10.20 2.48 -7.25
C TYR A 518 -10.83 1.43 -8.19
N GLN A 519 -12.02 0.91 -7.86
CA GLN A 519 -12.72 -0.10 -8.68
C GLN A 519 -13.54 0.52 -9.82
N THR A 520 -13.81 1.83 -9.76
CA THR A 520 -14.84 2.48 -10.59
C THR A 520 -14.36 3.74 -11.27
N GLU A 521 -13.19 4.26 -10.90
CA GLU A 521 -12.67 5.54 -11.35
C GLU A 521 -11.19 5.39 -11.74
N PRO A 522 -10.79 5.87 -12.93
CA PRO A 522 -9.38 5.85 -13.33
C PRO A 522 -8.53 6.71 -12.37
N TYR A 523 -7.25 6.37 -12.22
CA TYR A 523 -6.35 6.98 -11.22
C TYR A 523 -6.34 8.51 -11.22
N HIS A 524 -6.44 9.13 -12.40
CA HIS A 524 -6.37 10.58 -12.55
C HIS A 524 -7.71 11.29 -12.26
N SER A 525 -8.83 10.54 -12.12
CA SER A 525 -10.15 11.07 -11.79
C SER A 525 -10.10 11.92 -10.51
N PRO A 526 -10.79 13.08 -10.45
CA PRO A 526 -10.86 13.89 -9.22
C PRO A 526 -11.40 13.13 -8.00
N ARG A 527 -12.19 12.08 -8.23
CA ARG A 527 -12.80 11.23 -7.18
C ARG A 527 -11.93 10.07 -6.76
N HIS A 528 -10.93 9.68 -7.56
CA HIS A 528 -10.01 8.62 -7.23
C HIS A 528 -9.09 9.04 -6.07
N GLY A 529 -8.93 8.15 -5.09
CA GLY A 529 -7.99 8.29 -3.99
C GLY A 529 -8.29 9.40 -2.97
N LEU A 530 -9.36 10.19 -3.12
CA LEU A 530 -9.60 11.35 -2.26
C LEU A 530 -9.48 11.02 -0.75
N TRP A 531 -8.64 11.77 -0.02
CA TRP A 531 -8.37 11.59 1.42
C TRP A 531 -7.69 10.26 1.79
N GLN A 532 -6.95 9.64 0.87
CA GLN A 532 -6.24 8.38 1.13
C GLN A 532 -5.40 8.46 2.40
N ILE A 533 -5.63 7.55 3.35
CA ILE A 533 -5.08 7.68 4.71
C ILE A 533 -3.58 7.39 4.79
N ALA A 534 -3.03 6.46 4.01
CA ALA A 534 -1.60 6.20 3.96
C ALA A 534 -0.81 7.39 3.36
N GLU A 535 -1.28 8.01 2.29
CA GLU A 535 -0.72 9.26 1.74
C GLU A 535 -0.87 10.41 2.73
N THR A 536 -1.97 10.44 3.50
CA THR A 536 -2.17 11.45 4.55
C THR A 536 -1.12 11.29 5.66
N LEU A 537 -0.86 10.06 6.12
CA LEU A 537 0.22 9.77 7.07
C LEU A 537 1.60 10.10 6.48
N LEU A 538 1.81 9.82 5.18
CA LEU A 538 3.07 10.09 4.51
C LEU A 538 3.35 11.60 4.42
N MET A 539 2.39 12.38 3.93
CA MET A 539 2.59 13.80 3.64
C MET A 539 2.34 14.68 4.86
N LEU A 540 1.22 14.47 5.56
CA LEU A 540 0.78 15.32 6.66
C LEU A 540 1.20 14.77 8.04
N GLY A 541 1.59 13.50 8.12
CA GLY A 541 1.98 12.80 9.36
C GLY A 541 3.49 12.59 9.51
N ASP A 542 4.32 13.35 8.82
CA ASP A 542 5.78 13.21 8.84
C ASP A 542 6.37 11.87 8.35
N GLY A 543 5.67 11.16 7.46
CA GLY A 543 6.14 9.86 6.97
C GLY A 543 7.33 9.90 6.00
N LEU A 544 8.12 8.82 6.00
CA LEU A 544 9.17 8.52 5.04
C LEU A 544 8.78 7.36 4.13
N ALA A 545 8.24 6.30 4.72
CA ALA A 545 7.65 5.17 4.03
C ALA A 545 6.60 4.53 4.93
N LEU A 546 5.67 3.80 4.33
CA LEU A 546 4.61 3.07 4.98
C LEU A 546 4.48 1.71 4.29
N VAL A 547 4.46 0.63 5.07
CA VAL A 547 3.98 -0.68 4.60
C VAL A 547 2.61 -0.89 5.20
N GLY A 548 1.64 -1.25 4.37
CA GLY A 548 0.27 -1.37 4.81
C GLY A 548 -0.53 -2.37 3.99
N ARG A 549 -1.70 -2.73 4.51
CA ARG A 549 -2.55 -3.78 3.95
C ARG A 549 -3.73 -3.21 3.16
N GLY A 550 -4.01 -3.79 1.99
CA GLY A 550 -5.10 -3.42 1.08
C GLY A 550 -6.36 -4.30 1.17
N LYS A 551 -6.39 -5.33 2.03
CA LYS A 551 -7.57 -6.20 2.27
C LYS A 551 -7.80 -6.46 3.75
N VAL A 552 -8.98 -6.97 4.08
CA VAL A 552 -9.30 -7.56 5.38
C VAL A 552 -8.64 -8.93 5.51
N PHE A 553 -7.57 -9.00 6.32
CA PHE A 553 -6.93 -10.23 6.80
C PHE A 553 -6.35 -9.96 8.20
N TYR A 554 -5.92 -10.97 8.97
CA TYR A 554 -5.34 -10.74 10.31
C TYR A 554 -3.89 -11.21 10.36
N ASP A 555 -3.02 -10.52 9.63
CA ASP A 555 -1.59 -10.82 9.53
C ASP A 555 -0.71 -9.56 9.64
N GLU A 556 0.59 -9.80 9.71
CA GLU A 556 1.68 -8.83 9.62
C GLU A 556 2.80 -9.45 8.77
N PRO A 557 3.51 -8.67 7.92
CA PRO A 557 4.68 -9.16 7.20
C PRO A 557 5.69 -9.82 8.12
N ARG A 558 5.80 -11.14 8.03
CA ARG A 558 6.72 -11.92 8.87
C ARG A 558 8.15 -11.51 8.59
N GLU A 559 8.94 -11.45 9.67
CA GLU A 559 10.38 -11.13 9.63
C GLU A 559 10.75 -9.74 9.11
N PHE A 560 9.77 -8.86 8.86
CA PHE A 560 10.00 -7.51 8.35
C PHE A 560 11.02 -6.72 9.19
N TRP A 561 10.87 -6.74 10.51
CA TRP A 561 11.79 -6.04 11.41
C TRP A 561 13.16 -6.71 11.50
N LYS A 562 13.26 -8.03 11.31
CA LYS A 562 14.55 -8.75 11.26
C LYS A 562 15.37 -8.28 10.06
N VAL A 563 14.73 -8.17 8.89
CA VAL A 563 15.38 -7.68 7.66
C VAL A 563 15.82 -6.22 7.82
N MET A 564 14.95 -5.35 8.33
CA MET A 564 15.31 -3.96 8.65
C MET A 564 16.44 -3.86 9.68
N GLY A 565 16.42 -4.73 10.71
CA GLY A 565 17.45 -4.83 11.74
C GLY A 565 18.80 -5.35 11.22
N ALA A 566 18.81 -6.09 10.12
CA ALA A 566 20.01 -6.51 9.40
C ALA A 566 20.59 -5.39 8.52
N GLY A 567 19.94 -4.21 8.46
CA GLY A 567 20.40 -3.06 7.68
C GLY A 567 19.94 -3.05 6.22
N GLU A 568 19.01 -3.93 5.86
CA GLU A 568 18.38 -3.93 4.54
C GLU A 568 17.32 -2.83 4.42
N THR A 569 16.85 -2.57 3.21
CA THR A 569 15.86 -1.54 2.92
C THR A 569 14.45 -1.94 3.31
N PHE A 570 13.58 -0.93 3.45
CA PHE A 570 12.15 -1.09 3.64
C PHE A 570 11.50 -1.94 2.55
N GLY A 571 11.93 -1.74 1.30
CA GLY A 571 11.50 -2.52 0.14
C GLY A 571 12.00 -3.97 0.17
N GLU A 572 13.26 -4.20 0.57
CA GLU A 572 13.79 -5.56 0.74
C GLU A 572 13.07 -6.31 1.86
N ALA A 573 12.70 -5.65 2.95
CA ALA A 573 11.88 -6.24 4.01
C ALA A 573 10.48 -6.63 3.52
N TRP A 574 9.86 -5.82 2.66
CA TRP A 574 8.59 -6.18 2.00
C TRP A 574 8.75 -7.36 1.05
N LYS A 575 9.77 -7.36 0.18
CA LYS A 575 10.05 -8.48 -0.74
C LYS A 575 10.29 -9.79 0.00
N HIS A 576 11.05 -9.75 1.09
CA HIS A 576 11.39 -10.92 1.89
C HIS A 576 10.14 -11.61 2.47
N TYR A 577 9.06 -10.87 2.72
CA TYR A 577 7.80 -11.46 3.16
C TYR A 577 7.30 -12.53 2.17
N PHE A 578 7.42 -12.30 0.86
CA PHE A 578 7.03 -13.27 -0.16
C PHE A 578 7.89 -14.54 -0.14
N GLU A 579 9.19 -14.40 0.18
CA GLU A 579 10.09 -15.55 0.33
C GLU A 579 9.71 -16.41 1.54
N VAL A 580 9.38 -15.75 2.66
CA VAL A 580 8.93 -16.41 3.89
C VAL A 580 7.60 -17.12 3.67
N GLU A 581 6.61 -16.45 3.05
CA GLU A 581 5.32 -17.07 2.74
C GLU A 581 5.45 -18.22 1.74
N GLY A 582 6.34 -18.11 0.76
CA GLY A 582 6.57 -19.14 -0.27
C GLY A 582 7.20 -20.42 0.27
N ALA A 583 7.98 -20.31 1.34
CA ALA A 583 8.60 -21.44 2.01
C ALA A 583 7.69 -22.15 3.04
N ASP A 584 6.49 -21.64 3.30
CA ASP A 584 5.62 -22.11 4.39
C ASP A 584 4.63 -23.21 3.95
N ALA A 585 4.90 -24.45 4.36
CA ALA A 585 4.06 -25.61 4.09
C ALA A 585 2.68 -25.57 4.75
N GLU A 586 2.53 -24.89 5.89
CA GLU A 586 1.23 -24.78 6.55
C GLU A 586 0.39 -23.71 5.87
N LEU A 587 1.02 -22.62 5.43
CA LEU A 587 0.32 -21.59 4.68
C LEU A 587 -0.21 -22.09 3.34
N ALA A 588 0.48 -23.03 2.68
CA ALA A 588 -0.02 -23.68 1.46
C ALA A 588 -1.41 -24.33 1.63
N LYS A 589 -1.81 -24.65 2.87
CA LYS A 589 -3.11 -25.24 3.22
C LYS A 589 -4.14 -24.19 3.67
N ASP A 590 -3.73 -22.94 3.88
CA ASP A 590 -4.54 -21.85 4.45
C ASP A 590 -5.44 -21.16 3.42
N GLY A 591 -5.92 -21.91 2.43
CA GLY A 591 -6.83 -21.47 1.37
C GLY A 591 -6.69 -20.01 0.89
N ILE A 592 -7.61 -19.13 1.27
CA ILE A 592 -7.56 -17.71 0.88
C ILE A 592 -6.36 -16.96 1.48
N GLY A 593 -5.88 -17.37 2.65
CA GLY A 593 -4.69 -16.81 3.30
C GLY A 593 -3.37 -17.12 2.61
N ARG A 594 -3.31 -18.13 1.73
CA ARG A 594 -2.04 -18.57 1.15
C ARG A 594 -1.30 -17.55 0.28
N LYS A 595 -2.04 -16.59 -0.28
CA LYS A 595 -1.50 -15.46 -1.08
C LYS A 595 -1.62 -14.13 -0.33
N ARG A 596 -1.68 -14.14 1.01
CA ARG A 596 -1.82 -12.91 1.82
C ARG A 596 -0.70 -11.88 1.62
N ALA A 597 0.48 -12.31 1.16
CA ALA A 597 1.57 -11.41 0.78
C ALA A 597 1.14 -10.38 -0.30
N TYR A 598 0.22 -10.74 -1.19
CA TYR A 598 -0.26 -9.85 -2.26
C TYR A 598 -1.03 -8.64 -1.72
N PHE A 599 -1.49 -8.70 -0.46
CA PHE A 599 -2.30 -7.66 0.15
C PHE A 599 -1.46 -6.52 0.72
N TRP A 600 -0.14 -6.64 0.70
CA TRP A 600 0.78 -5.68 1.30
C TRP A 600 1.54 -4.93 0.21
N SER A 601 1.61 -3.61 0.35
CA SER A 601 2.36 -2.74 -0.56
C SER A 601 3.07 -1.63 0.22
N VAL A 602 4.03 -0.97 -0.43
CA VAL A 602 4.85 0.10 0.15
C VAL A 602 4.47 1.45 -0.48
N ILE A 603 4.11 2.40 0.37
CA ILE A 603 3.90 3.81 0.02
C ILE A 603 5.09 4.61 0.56
N GLY A 604 5.60 5.57 -0.21
CA GLY A 604 6.79 6.35 0.09
C GLY A 604 8.07 5.74 -0.48
N ASP A 605 9.20 6.03 0.16
CA ASP A 605 10.52 5.64 -0.33
C ASP A 605 10.95 4.25 0.18
N CYS A 606 10.82 3.26 -0.71
CA CYS A 606 11.16 1.87 -0.43
C CYS A 606 12.67 1.60 -0.29
N THR A 607 13.55 2.56 -0.60
CA THR A 607 15.01 2.36 -0.57
C THR A 607 15.66 2.73 0.76
N LEU A 608 14.88 3.26 1.70
CA LEU A 608 15.36 3.69 3.01
C LEU A 608 15.69 2.50 3.92
N ARG A 609 16.68 2.72 4.78
CA ARG A 609 17.16 1.77 5.80
C ARG A 609 17.03 2.39 7.17
N LEU A 610 17.10 1.58 8.22
CA LEU A 610 17.38 2.11 9.55
C LEU A 610 18.80 2.71 9.60
N PRO A 611 19.04 3.72 10.45
CA PRO A 611 20.37 4.29 10.63
C PRO A 611 21.38 3.22 11.06
N ALA A 612 22.59 3.26 10.51
CA ALA A 612 23.65 2.29 10.80
C ALA A 612 23.93 2.14 12.32
N ALA A 613 23.81 3.25 13.07
CA ALA A 613 23.98 3.27 14.52
C ALA A 613 22.92 2.47 15.31
N LEU A 614 21.76 2.16 14.70
CA LEU A 614 20.73 1.30 15.31
C LEU A 614 20.94 -0.18 15.00
N VAL A 615 21.53 -0.51 13.85
CA VAL A 615 21.65 -1.89 13.36
C VAL A 615 23.01 -2.53 13.63
N ALA A 616 24.06 -1.73 13.84
CA ALA A 616 25.37 -2.27 14.18
C ALA A 616 25.34 -2.97 15.56
N PRO A 617 25.96 -4.16 15.71
CA PRO A 617 26.11 -4.78 17.01
C PRO A 617 26.91 -3.87 17.94
N GLY A 618 26.48 -3.78 19.20
CA GLY A 618 27.14 -2.95 20.19
C GLY A 618 28.61 -3.36 20.40
N PRO A 619 29.48 -2.45 20.91
CA PRO A 619 30.90 -2.75 21.15
C PRO A 619 31.16 -3.99 22.03
N GLU A 620 30.17 -4.43 22.82
CA GLU A 620 30.26 -5.59 23.71
C GLU A 620 30.04 -6.93 23.00
N GLU A 621 29.38 -6.97 21.83
CA GLU A 621 29.16 -8.20 21.04
C GLU A 621 30.27 -8.46 20.01
N GLN A 622 31.21 -7.54 19.85
CA GLN A 622 32.37 -7.67 18.96
C GLN A 622 33.64 -8.18 19.67
N LYS A 623 33.55 -8.48 20.97
CA LYS A 623 34.58 -9.14 21.77
C LYS A 623 34.19 -10.59 22.03
#